data_AF-A0ABD0QV31-F1
#
_entry.id   AF-A0ABD0QV31-F1
#
_cell.length_a   1.000
_cell.length_b   1.000
_cell.length_c   1.000
_cell.angle_alpha   90.00
_cell.angle_beta   90.00
_cell.angle_gamma   90.00
#
_symmetry.space_group_name_H-M   'P 1'
#
loop_
_entity.id
_entity.type
_entity.pdbx_description
1 polymer ?
#
loop_
_entity_poly.entity_id
_entity_poly.type
_entity_poly.pdbx_seq_one_letter_code
_entity_poly.pdbx_strand_id
1 'polypeptide(L)'
;MKYKPRVTQMVSWCILVLSKSSRLVQVLTEEGKSCIAAMFAAYQVMIKKNNPDIISSSPVVAERDAKEWSAFYKELDITVDVNTNKSKDDELKKCYECQVVYGTTDDFAGDFLQQRFHRKD
;
A
#
# COMPACT_ATOMS: atom_id res chain seq x y z
N MET A 1 -5.47 18.36 -11.88
CA MET A 1 -4.85 17.36 -10.99
C MET A 1 -5.05 17.78 -9.54
N LYS A 2 -5.77 16.99 -8.74
CA LYS A 2 -6.20 17.34 -7.36
C LYS A 2 -5.26 16.82 -6.26
N TYR A 3 -4.10 16.28 -6.62
CA TYR A 3 -3.10 15.76 -5.68
C TYR A 3 -1.83 16.59 -5.78
N LYS A 4 -1.80 17.73 -5.09
CA LYS A 4 -0.58 18.54 -4.92
C LYS A 4 -0.08 18.32 -3.49
N PRO A 5 0.98 17.52 -3.28
CA PRO A 5 1.53 17.29 -1.96
C PRO A 5 1.99 18.60 -1.32
N ARG A 6 1.84 18.70 0.01
CA ARG A 6 2.41 19.80 0.80
C ARG A 6 3.92 19.63 0.90
N VAL A 7 4.63 20.73 1.19
CA VAL A 7 6.09 20.70 1.39
C VAL A 7 6.48 19.69 2.49
N THR A 8 5.71 19.62 3.58
CA THR A 8 5.96 18.67 4.69
C THR A 8 5.88 17.20 4.22
N GLN A 9 4.94 16.90 3.34
CA GLN A 9 4.78 15.57 2.75
C GLN A 9 5.92 15.23 1.79
N MET A 10 6.31 16.19 0.95
CA MET A 10 7.44 16.03 0.02
C MET A 10 8.75 15.79 0.76
N VAL A 11 9.04 16.56 1.82
CA VAL A 11 10.24 16.38 2.64
C VAL A 11 10.22 15.00 3.31
N SER A 12 9.09 14.61 3.90
CA SER A 12 8.92 13.28 4.52
C SER A 12 9.15 12.14 3.52
N TRP A 13 8.61 12.27 2.31
CA TRP A 13 8.80 11.31 1.23
C TRP A 13 10.26 11.25 0.76
N CYS A 14 10.93 12.39 0.61
CA CYS A 14 12.36 12.43 0.27
C CYS A 14 13.20 11.71 1.34
N ILE A 15 12.88 11.89 2.63
CA ILE A 15 13.58 11.18 3.72
C ILE A 15 13.39 9.66 3.59
N LEU A 16 12.18 9.19 3.28
CA LEU A 16 11.92 7.76 3.05
C LEU A 16 12.71 7.21 1.87
N VAL A 17 12.71 7.92 0.74
CA VAL A 17 13.36 7.49 -0.50
C VAL A 17 14.89 7.50 -0.42
N LEU A 18 15.46 8.50 0.24
CA LEU A 18 16.92 8.67 0.36
C LEU A 18 17.52 7.82 1.49
N SER A 19 16.70 7.30 2.40
CA SER A 19 17.18 6.44 3.45
C SER A 19 17.70 5.11 2.90
N LYS A 20 18.93 4.76 3.26
CA LYS A 20 19.53 3.44 2.95
C LYS A 20 19.06 2.31 3.88
N SER A 21 18.39 2.63 5.00
CA SER A 21 17.89 1.66 5.98
C SER A 21 16.40 1.84 6.23
N SER A 22 15.74 0.81 6.76
CA SER A 22 14.34 0.88 7.22
C SER A 22 14.22 1.95 8.31
N ARG A 23 13.66 3.12 7.96
CA ARG A 23 13.46 4.24 8.88
C ARG A 23 11.99 4.44 9.20
N LEU A 24 11.74 4.85 10.43
CA LEU A 24 10.43 5.32 10.88
C LEU A 24 10.36 6.83 10.67
N VAL A 25 9.42 7.28 9.83
CA VAL A 25 9.13 8.71 9.66
C VAL A 25 7.89 9.04 10.47
N GLN A 26 8.07 9.85 11.52
CA GLN A 26 6.98 10.32 12.34
C GLN A 26 6.29 11.49 11.64
N VAL A 27 5.07 11.22 11.19
CA VAL A 27 4.16 12.22 10.64
C VAL A 27 3.04 12.42 11.66
N LEU A 28 2.67 13.66 11.95
CA LEU A 28 1.55 13.92 12.87
C LEU A 28 0.22 13.49 12.22
N THR A 29 -0.80 13.26 13.03
CA THR A 29 -2.16 13.01 12.53
C THR A 29 -2.61 14.23 11.70
N GLU A 30 -3.37 14.00 10.62
CA GLU A 30 -3.84 15.05 9.68
C GLU A 30 -2.79 15.70 8.77
N GLU A 31 -1.50 15.38 8.90
CA GLU A 31 -0.45 15.83 7.96
C GLU A 31 -0.45 15.04 6.63
N GLY A 32 -1.35 14.06 6.47
CA GLY A 32 -1.56 13.32 5.23
C GLY A 32 -0.58 12.16 5.00
N LYS A 33 -0.46 11.28 6.00
CA LYS A 33 0.29 10.01 5.92
C LYS A 33 -0.06 9.19 4.68
N SER A 34 -1.35 9.13 4.33
CA SER A 34 -1.83 8.38 3.18
C SER A 34 -1.25 8.89 1.86
N CYS A 35 -1.05 10.21 1.71
CA CYS A 35 -0.37 10.78 0.55
C CYS A 35 1.09 10.34 0.45
N ILE A 36 1.83 10.42 1.56
CA ILE A 36 3.23 10.01 1.63
C ILE A 36 3.36 8.51 1.31
N ALA A 37 2.49 7.69 1.89
CA ALA A 37 2.44 6.24 1.64
C ALA A 37 2.16 5.93 0.16
N ALA A 38 1.18 6.58 -0.45
CA ALA A 38 0.85 6.36 -1.85
C ALA A 38 1.99 6.75 -2.79
N MET A 39 2.61 7.91 -2.57
CA MET A 39 3.78 8.34 -3.34
C MET A 39 4.96 7.39 -3.15
N PHE A 40 5.18 6.86 -1.94
CA PHE A 40 6.27 5.93 -1.66
C PHE A 40 6.02 4.56 -2.31
N ALA A 41 4.78 4.08 -2.30
CA ALA A 41 4.39 2.84 -2.97
C ALA A 41 4.61 2.93 -4.48
N ALA A 42 4.19 4.04 -5.11
CA ALA A 42 4.45 4.27 -6.53
C ALA A 42 5.95 4.26 -6.86
N TYR A 43 6.79 4.87 -6.01
CA TYR A 43 8.24 4.81 -6.16
C TYR A 43 8.79 3.38 -6.09
N GLN A 44 8.31 2.57 -5.13
CA GLN A 44 8.72 1.17 -4.99
C GLN A 44 8.38 0.37 -6.25
N VAL A 45 7.19 0.56 -6.81
CA VAL A 45 6.76 -0.12 -8.04
C VAL A 45 7.56 0.35 -9.25
N MET A 46 7.63 1.66 -9.50
CA MET A 46 8.20 2.19 -10.74
C MET A 46 9.72 2.10 -10.78
N ILE A 47 10.39 2.44 -9.68
CA ILE A 47 11.85 2.60 -9.62
C ILE A 47 12.53 1.38 -9.04
N LYS A 48 11.98 0.80 -7.96
CA LYS A 48 12.59 -0.35 -7.28
C LYS A 48 12.09 -1.70 -7.82
N LYS A 49 11.04 -1.71 -8.64
CA LYS A 49 10.41 -2.93 -9.19
C LYS A 49 9.95 -3.90 -8.10
N ASN A 50 9.49 -3.33 -6.98
CA ASN A 50 8.93 -4.08 -5.86
C ASN A 50 7.40 -3.92 -5.85
N ASN A 51 6.70 -4.89 -5.26
CA ASN A 51 5.27 -4.83 -5.05
C ASN A 51 4.99 -4.61 -3.55
N PRO A 52 4.78 -3.36 -3.08
CA PRO A 52 4.65 -3.07 -1.66
C PRO A 52 3.27 -3.42 -1.08
N ASP A 53 3.29 -4.01 0.12
CA ASP A 53 2.13 -4.17 0.98
C ASP A 53 1.99 -2.95 1.92
N ILE A 54 0.81 -2.33 1.93
CA ILE A 54 0.51 -1.16 2.74
C ILE A 54 -0.41 -1.57 3.90
N ILE A 55 0.19 -1.67 5.08
CA ILE A 55 -0.50 -2.07 6.30
C ILE A 55 -1.17 -0.87 6.95
N SER A 56 -2.49 -0.95 7.12
CA SER A 56 -3.34 0.03 7.80
C SER A 56 -3.83 -0.49 9.15
N SER A 57 -4.30 0.41 10.01
CA SER A 57 -4.77 0.07 11.36
C SER A 57 -6.15 -0.61 11.40
N SER A 58 -6.93 -0.51 10.32
CA SER A 58 -8.23 -1.17 10.21
C SER A 58 -8.64 -1.37 8.75
N PRO A 59 -9.56 -2.31 8.47
CA PRO A 59 -10.01 -2.59 7.10
C PRO A 59 -10.64 -1.37 6.43
N VAL A 60 -11.46 -0.62 7.17
CA VAL A 60 -12.12 0.59 6.67
C VAL A 60 -11.12 1.65 6.22
N VAL A 61 -9.98 1.79 6.93
CA VAL A 61 -8.92 2.74 6.56
C VAL A 61 -8.17 2.25 5.31
N ALA A 62 -7.87 0.94 5.23
CA ALA A 62 -7.23 0.34 4.06
C ALA A 62 -8.07 0.56 2.79
N GLU A 63 -9.36 0.23 2.85
CA GLU A 63 -10.30 0.39 1.73
C GLU A 63 -10.48 1.84 1.32
N ARG A 64 -10.61 2.75 2.30
CA ARG A 64 -10.70 4.19 2.04
C ARG A 64 -9.46 4.69 1.30
N ASP A 65 -8.27 4.37 1.81
CA ASP A 65 -7.02 4.89 1.25
C ASP A 65 -6.74 4.31 -0.15
N ALA A 66 -6.95 3.01 -0.34
CA ALA A 66 -6.84 2.39 -1.66
C ALA A 66 -7.78 3.03 -2.68
N LYS A 67 -9.04 3.30 -2.28
CA LYS A 67 -10.03 3.98 -3.13
C LYS A 67 -9.64 5.43 -3.42
N GLU A 68 -9.21 6.18 -2.41
CA GLU A 68 -8.82 7.58 -2.55
C GLU A 68 -7.62 7.76 -3.50
N TRP A 69 -6.66 6.83 -3.46
CA TRP A 69 -5.45 6.88 -4.27
C TRP A 69 -5.52 6.04 -5.56
N SER A 70 -6.65 5.38 -5.82
CA SER A 70 -6.86 4.56 -7.03
C SER A 70 -6.63 5.33 -8.34
N ALA A 71 -7.14 6.57 -8.43
CA ALA A 71 -6.94 7.42 -9.60
C ALA A 71 -5.46 7.77 -9.78
N PHE A 72 -4.73 8.04 -8.69
CA PHE A 72 -3.29 8.31 -8.75
C PHE A 72 -2.50 7.10 -9.26
N TYR A 73 -2.77 5.90 -8.76
CA TYR A 73 -2.12 4.68 -9.25
C TYR A 73 -2.46 4.38 -10.71
N LYS A 74 -3.72 4.59 -11.10
CA LYS A 74 -4.18 4.39 -12.48
C LYS A 74 -3.46 5.30 -13.49
N GLU A 75 -3.22 6.57 -13.15
CA GLU A 75 -2.46 7.49 -14.00
C GLU A 75 -0.98 7.07 -14.18
N LEU A 76 -0.48 6.19 -13.32
CA LEU A 76 0.87 5.64 -13.38
C LEU A 76 0.92 4.19 -13.91
N ASP A 77 -0.21 3.66 -14.40
CA ASP A 77 -0.39 2.27 -14.80
C ASP A 77 -0.02 1.26 -13.69
N ILE A 78 -0.30 1.61 -12.43
CA ILE A 78 -0.05 0.75 -11.27
C ILE A 78 -1.35 0.06 -10.84
N THR A 79 -1.33 -1.28 -10.73
CA THR A 79 -2.46 -2.04 -10.19
C THR A 79 -2.48 -1.98 -8.67
N VAL A 80 -3.66 -1.73 -8.10
CA VAL A 80 -3.87 -1.62 -6.65
C VAL A 80 -5.13 -2.37 -6.24
N ASP A 81 -5.07 -3.05 -5.09
CA ASP A 81 -6.20 -3.76 -4.51
C ASP A 81 -6.11 -3.80 -2.97
N VAL A 82 -7.15 -4.33 -2.32
CA VAL A 82 -7.24 -4.47 -0.86
C VAL A 82 -7.55 -5.92 -0.52
N ASN A 83 -6.82 -6.52 0.42
CA ASN A 83 -7.04 -7.91 0.83
C ASN A 83 -8.20 -8.08 1.84
N THR A 84 -8.73 -6.98 2.37
CA THR A 84 -9.83 -7.00 3.32
C THR A 84 -11.10 -7.55 2.67
N ASN A 85 -11.87 -8.34 3.42
CA ASN A 85 -13.15 -8.93 2.98
C ASN A 85 -13.06 -9.93 1.80
N LYS A 86 -11.87 -10.47 1.49
CA LYS A 86 -11.70 -11.52 0.49
C LYS A 86 -11.63 -12.88 1.16
N SER A 87 -12.54 -13.77 0.78
CA SER A 87 -12.65 -15.11 1.39
C SER A 87 -12.46 -16.24 0.39
N LYS A 88 -12.55 -15.94 -0.92
CA LYS A 88 -12.31 -16.91 -1.97
C LYS A 88 -10.87 -16.85 -2.42
N ASP A 89 -10.29 -18.03 -2.59
CA ASP A 89 -8.90 -18.23 -3.02
C ASP A 89 -8.59 -17.48 -4.33
N ASP A 90 -9.50 -17.51 -5.31
CA ASP A 90 -9.33 -16.79 -6.59
C ASP A 90 -9.36 -15.26 -6.43
N GLU A 91 -10.13 -14.73 -5.47
CA GLU A 91 -10.20 -13.29 -5.20
C GLU A 91 -8.92 -12.82 -4.49
N LEU A 92 -8.42 -13.60 -3.54
CA LEU A 92 -7.15 -13.35 -2.86
C LEU A 92 -5.97 -13.44 -3.83
N LYS A 93 -5.94 -14.46 -4.69
CA LYS A 93 -4.89 -14.62 -5.70
C LYS A 93 -4.79 -13.39 -6.61
N LYS A 94 -5.92 -12.94 -7.16
CA LYS A 94 -5.98 -11.71 -7.98
C LYS A 94 -5.57 -10.45 -7.21
N CYS A 95 -5.90 -10.38 -5.92
CA CYS A 95 -5.48 -9.29 -5.05
C CYS A 95 -3.94 -9.22 -4.97
N TYR A 96 -3.30 -10.35 -4.67
CA TYR A 96 -1.85 -10.44 -4.52
C TYR A 96 -1.08 -10.42 -5.85
N GLU A 97 -1.77 -10.54 -6.99
CA GLU A 97 -1.22 -10.25 -8.33
C GLU A 97 -1.10 -8.75 -8.61
N CYS A 98 -1.75 -7.88 -7.81
CA CYS A 98 -1.62 -6.44 -7.94
C CYS A 98 -0.25 -5.94 -7.44
N GLN A 99 0.22 -4.82 -8.01
CA GLN A 99 1.51 -4.24 -7.65
C GLN A 99 1.49 -3.57 -6.28
N VAL A 100 0.35 -3.07 -5.83
CA VAL A 100 0.17 -2.49 -4.50
C VAL A 100 -1.02 -3.16 -3.82
N VAL A 101 -0.83 -3.68 -2.61
CA VAL A 101 -1.90 -4.29 -1.83
C VAL A 101 -2.06 -3.54 -0.52
N TYR A 102 -3.25 -3.04 -0.24
CA TYR A 102 -3.61 -2.49 1.07
C TYR A 102 -4.24 -3.58 1.94
N GLY A 103 -4.04 -3.50 3.25
CA GLY A 103 -4.62 -4.47 4.17
C GLY A 103 -4.38 -4.13 5.62
N THR A 104 -4.78 -5.02 6.51
CA THR A 104 -4.39 -4.96 7.92
C THR A 104 -3.37 -6.04 8.25
N THR A 105 -2.69 -5.88 9.37
CA THR A 105 -1.74 -6.90 9.87
C THR A 105 -2.41 -8.26 10.00
N ASP A 106 -3.64 -8.30 10.51
CA ASP A 106 -4.37 -9.54 10.75
C ASP A 106 -4.78 -10.21 9.43
N ASP A 107 -5.21 -9.44 8.43
CA ASP A 107 -5.57 -9.96 7.10
C ASP A 107 -4.34 -10.54 6.39
N PHE A 108 -3.23 -9.79 6.33
CA PHE A 108 -1.98 -10.29 5.73
C PHE A 108 -1.45 -11.54 6.45
N ALA A 109 -1.49 -11.56 7.78
CA ALA A 109 -1.05 -12.72 8.56
C ALA A 109 -1.97 -13.92 8.32
N GLY A 110 -3.29 -13.70 8.28
CA GLY A 110 -4.29 -14.73 7.99
C GLY A 110 -4.07 -15.35 6.62
N ASP A 111 -3.92 -14.52 5.59
CA ASP A 111 -3.69 -14.96 4.21
C ASP A 111 -2.36 -15.73 4.07
N PHE A 112 -1.29 -15.24 4.71
CA PHE A 112 0.01 -15.92 4.71
C PHE A 112 -0.09 -17.32 5.35
N LEU A 113 -0.79 -17.43 6.48
CA LEU A 113 -1.03 -18.72 7.12
C LEU A 113 -1.89 -19.62 6.22
N GLN A 114 -2.97 -19.08 5.64
CA GLN A 114 -3.85 -19.83 4.74
C GLN A 114 -3.06 -20.41 3.56
N GLN A 115 -2.26 -19.60 2.87
CA GLN A 115 -1.41 -20.06 1.76
C GLN A 115 -0.44 -21.16 2.20
N ARG A 116 0.19 -21.00 3.38
CA ARG A 116 1.17 -21.97 3.89
C ARG A 116 0.56 -23.31 4.26
N PHE A 117 -0.65 -23.33 4.83
CA PHE A 117 -1.33 -24.57 5.23
C PHE A 117 -2.09 -25.24 4.08
N HIS A 118 -2.61 -24.46 3.13
CA HIS A 118 -3.38 -25.00 2.02
C HIS A 118 -2.56 -25.40 0.80
N ARG A 119 -1.22 -25.21 0.82
CA ARG A 119 -0.24 -25.68 -0.19
C ARG A 119 -0.86 -25.87 -1.57
N LYS A 120 -1.21 -24.75 -2.20
CA LYS A 120 -1.41 -24.72 -3.63
C LYS A 120 -0.13 -24.14 -4.22
N ASP A 121 0.69 -25.04 -4.75
CA ASP A 121 1.85 -24.71 -5.58
C ASP A 121 1.43 -23.91 -6.83
#